data_AF-A0A916HUI8-F1
#
_entry.id   AF-A0A916HUI8-F1
#
_cell.length_a   1.000
_cell.length_b   1.000
_cell.length_c   1.000
_cell.angle_alpha   90.00
_cell.angle_beta   90.00
_cell.angle_gamma   90.00
#
_symmetry.space_group_name_H-M   'P 1'
#
loop_
_entity.id
_entity.type
_entity.pdbx_description
1 polymer ?
#
loop_
_entity_poly.entity_id
_entity_poly.type
_entity_poly.pdbx_seq_one_letter_code
_entity_poly.pdbx_strand_id
1 'polypeptide(L)'
;MKHIVLLAALASTAAAQPLETELRFEVRRFDPAHNTGWATSLNALPGDHVEVRAVVSYIGTSTVYGLGQIIFQPIIADWTAADSIIGTPGTPGGIGIGPTGSNTSTPPGYVQDLPGVYGRISPWAGANTTTSNFYRGHFHENPNGTGRTYLRIARADVTNWIGIGASSGSGAANNTSGAGGVTIAQGTLGAGRPTNLPPQNNSLSNLIVFKFGFVIDPDSGPRDLTIAAPIGPYDNPVIGPHTFRQPDTRWYNAPDQTAPGLHRTDVLSLDAMVHIAPTPPALAASLVCIVLATRRSRVRVDAP
;
A
#
# COMPACT_ATOMS: atom_id res chain seq x y z
N MET A 1 3.22 6.55 63.80
CA MET A 1 3.28 5.65 62.63
C MET A 1 3.09 6.48 61.37
N LYS A 2 4.12 6.63 60.53
CA LYS A 2 4.05 7.31 59.23
C LYS A 2 4.43 6.29 58.17
N HIS A 3 3.48 5.91 57.33
CA HIS A 3 3.72 5.02 56.19
C HIS A 3 4.34 5.86 55.07
N ILE A 4 5.61 5.56 54.75
CA ILE A 4 6.28 6.06 53.55
C ILE A 4 5.90 5.10 52.42
N VAL A 5 5.05 5.55 51.50
CA VAL A 5 4.72 4.84 50.27
C VAL A 5 5.78 5.21 49.23
N LEU A 6 6.63 4.25 48.87
CA LEU A 6 7.63 4.40 47.82
C LEU A 6 6.95 4.15 46.46
N LEU A 7 6.61 5.22 45.74
CA LEU A 7 6.08 5.13 44.38
C LEU A 7 7.26 4.91 43.41
N ALA A 8 7.57 3.66 43.10
CA ALA A 8 8.54 3.32 42.07
C ALA A 8 7.92 3.57 40.69
N ALA A 9 8.19 4.74 40.11
CA ALA A 9 7.87 5.04 38.72
C ALA A 9 8.81 4.20 37.83
N LEU A 10 8.29 3.11 37.26
CA LEU A 10 8.94 2.41 36.15
C LEU A 10 8.95 3.35 34.93
N ALA A 11 10.05 4.06 34.73
CA ALA A 11 10.35 4.73 33.48
C ALA A 11 10.84 3.68 32.47
N SER A 12 9.93 2.97 31.81
CA SER A 12 10.26 2.22 30.60
C SER A 12 10.40 3.22 29.45
N THR A 13 11.59 3.77 29.26
CA THR A 13 11.95 4.49 28.04
C THR A 13 11.98 3.48 26.90
N ALA A 14 10.87 3.37 26.16
CA ALA A 14 10.86 2.64 24.91
C ALA A 14 11.82 3.33 23.94
N ALA A 15 12.94 2.69 23.61
CA ALA A 15 13.86 3.17 22.59
C ALA A 15 13.10 3.21 21.26
N ALA A 16 12.76 4.41 20.79
CA ALA A 16 12.26 4.60 19.44
C ALA A 16 13.34 4.08 18.48
N GLN A 17 12.97 3.23 17.52
CA GLN A 17 13.90 2.80 16.50
C GLN A 17 14.23 4.00 15.60
N PRO A 18 15.44 4.07 15.03
CA PRO A 18 15.76 5.16 14.12
C PRO A 18 14.90 5.03 12.84
N LEU A 19 14.42 6.18 12.36
CA LEU A 19 13.65 6.31 11.12
C LEU A 19 14.60 6.19 9.92
N GLU A 20 14.90 4.95 9.52
CA GLU A 20 15.96 4.66 8.54
C GLU A 20 15.44 4.01 7.26
N THR A 21 14.15 3.70 7.15
CA THR A 21 13.54 3.24 5.90
C THR A 21 12.55 4.27 5.38
N GLU A 22 12.61 4.60 4.09
CA GLU A 22 11.55 5.28 3.37
C GLU A 22 10.71 4.25 2.59
N LEU A 23 9.40 4.28 2.78
CA LEU A 23 8.41 3.62 1.94
C LEU A 23 7.63 4.71 1.21
N ARG A 24 7.82 4.84 -0.09
CA ARG A 24 7.14 5.84 -0.93
C ARG A 24 6.18 5.16 -1.89
N PHE A 25 4.99 5.73 -2.04
CA PHE A 25 4.09 5.37 -3.12
C PHE A 25 4.31 6.27 -4.32
N GLU A 26 4.21 5.67 -5.50
CA GLU A 26 4.22 6.39 -6.76
C GLU A 26 3.05 5.91 -7.62
N VAL A 27 2.47 6.84 -8.37
CA VAL A 27 1.31 6.63 -9.21
C VAL A 27 1.62 7.04 -10.65
N ARG A 28 0.92 6.43 -11.59
CA ARG A 28 0.88 6.87 -12.99
C ARG A 28 -0.42 6.44 -13.67
N ARG A 29 -0.76 7.09 -14.78
CA ARG A 29 -1.75 6.55 -15.72
C ARG A 29 -1.13 5.35 -16.44
N PHE A 30 -1.90 4.28 -16.61
CA PHE A 30 -1.46 3.09 -17.35
C PHE A 30 -1.10 3.45 -18.79
N ASP A 31 0.08 3.00 -19.21
CA ASP A 31 0.53 3.02 -20.59
C ASP A 31 1.08 1.62 -20.93
N PRO A 32 0.43 0.85 -21.83
CA PRO A 32 0.87 -0.50 -22.16
C PRO A 32 2.25 -0.55 -22.84
N ALA A 33 2.70 0.55 -23.45
CA ALA A 33 3.96 0.59 -24.19
C ALA A 33 5.17 0.97 -23.32
N HIS A 34 4.96 1.66 -22.20
CA HIS A 34 6.05 2.23 -21.41
C HIS A 34 5.84 2.04 -19.92
N ASN A 35 6.91 1.73 -19.17
CA ASN A 35 6.89 1.66 -17.71
C ASN A 35 7.49 2.93 -17.05
N THR A 36 7.19 4.10 -17.61
CA THR A 36 7.74 5.40 -17.21
C THR A 36 6.63 6.35 -16.70
N GLY A 37 7.00 7.56 -16.27
CA GLY A 37 6.02 8.59 -15.87
C GLY A 37 5.48 8.44 -14.44
N TRP A 38 6.21 7.77 -13.57
CA TRP A 38 5.86 7.63 -12.15
C TRP A 38 6.04 8.95 -11.40
N ALA A 39 5.05 9.32 -10.59
CA ALA A 39 5.04 10.55 -9.79
C ALA A 39 4.36 10.32 -8.44
N THR A 40 4.47 11.28 -7.51
CA THR A 40 3.74 11.25 -6.23
C THR A 40 2.37 11.93 -6.31
N SER A 41 2.07 12.62 -7.41
CA SER A 41 0.76 13.23 -7.69
C SER A 41 0.39 13.01 -9.15
N LEU A 42 -0.86 12.66 -9.40
CA LEU A 42 -1.41 12.39 -10.74
C LEU A 42 -2.75 13.08 -10.92
N ASN A 43 -2.92 13.84 -12.00
CA ASN A 43 -4.26 14.25 -12.45
C ASN A 43 -4.86 13.14 -13.32
N ALA A 44 -5.99 12.60 -12.88
CA ALA A 44 -6.72 11.54 -13.56
C ALA A 44 -8.13 12.00 -13.94
N LEU A 45 -8.71 11.30 -14.91
CA LEU A 45 -10.11 11.44 -15.31
C LEU A 45 -10.90 10.21 -14.85
N PRO A 46 -12.22 10.35 -14.64
CA PRO A 46 -13.12 9.20 -14.47
C PRO A 46 -12.94 8.19 -15.61
N GLY A 47 -12.86 6.90 -15.27
CA GLY A 47 -12.57 5.82 -16.20
C GLY A 47 -11.08 5.56 -16.46
N ASP A 48 -10.17 6.41 -15.98
CA ASP A 48 -8.74 6.16 -16.11
C ASP A 48 -8.31 4.89 -15.35
N HIS A 49 -7.42 4.15 -15.99
CA HIS A 49 -6.65 3.09 -15.36
C HIS A 49 -5.39 3.70 -14.74
N VAL A 50 -5.29 3.62 -13.41
CA VAL A 50 -4.16 4.08 -12.60
C VAL A 50 -3.33 2.89 -12.12
N GLU A 51 -2.02 2.99 -12.26
CA GLU A 51 -1.06 2.07 -11.66
C GLU A 51 -0.39 2.71 -10.45
N VAL A 52 -0.16 1.88 -9.43
CA VAL A 52 0.52 2.26 -8.19
C VAL A 52 1.69 1.32 -7.96
N ARG A 53 2.81 1.86 -7.46
CA ARG A 53 3.93 1.07 -6.97
C ARG A 53 4.40 1.52 -5.60
N ALA A 54 4.85 0.56 -4.80
CA ALA A 54 5.55 0.80 -3.55
C ALA A 54 7.06 0.75 -3.80
N VAL A 55 7.75 1.81 -3.40
CA VAL A 55 9.19 2.01 -3.56
C VAL A 55 9.83 2.10 -2.18
N VAL A 56 10.87 1.31 -1.93
CA VAL A 56 11.57 1.26 -0.65
C VAL A 56 13.00 1.77 -0.82
N SER A 57 13.44 2.60 0.10
CA SER A 57 14.82 3.05 0.21
C SER A 57 15.30 2.99 1.66
N TYR A 58 16.56 2.64 1.87
CA TYR A 58 17.25 2.86 3.12
C TYR A 58 17.77 4.31 3.14
N ILE A 59 17.38 5.07 4.14
CA ILE A 59 17.76 6.48 4.36
C ILE A 59 18.58 6.66 5.65
N GLY A 60 18.86 5.56 6.36
CA GLY A 60 19.70 5.58 7.55
C GLY A 60 21.19 5.71 7.25
N THR A 61 21.97 5.81 8.32
CA THR A 61 23.44 5.92 8.25
C THR A 61 24.16 4.63 8.63
N SER A 62 23.43 3.61 9.10
CA SER A 62 24.02 2.33 9.47
C SER A 62 24.41 1.54 8.23
N THR A 63 25.45 0.70 8.33
CA THR A 63 25.87 -0.15 7.22
C THR A 63 24.88 -1.29 7.03
N VAL A 64 24.13 -1.25 5.93
CA VAL A 64 23.24 -2.33 5.48
C VAL A 64 23.65 -2.80 4.08
N TYR A 65 23.27 -4.02 3.75
CA TYR A 65 23.60 -4.72 2.51
C TYR A 65 22.43 -4.79 1.53
N GLY A 66 21.19 -4.86 2.03
CA GLY A 66 20.01 -4.94 1.17
C GLY A 66 18.73 -5.15 1.97
N LEU A 67 17.59 -4.86 1.36
CA LEU A 67 16.29 -5.04 2.00
C LEU A 67 16.07 -6.52 2.27
N GLY A 68 15.89 -6.94 3.51
CA GLY A 68 15.53 -8.31 3.84
C GLY A 68 14.03 -8.54 3.72
N GLN A 69 13.26 -7.69 4.39
CA GLN A 69 11.82 -7.79 4.48
C GLN A 69 11.18 -6.42 4.73
N ILE A 70 9.98 -6.24 4.19
CA ILE A 70 9.02 -5.24 4.67
C ILE A 70 7.61 -5.85 4.68
N ILE A 71 6.83 -5.59 5.72
CA ILE A 71 5.38 -5.90 5.74
C ILE A 71 4.61 -4.60 5.91
N PHE A 72 3.68 -4.35 5.00
CA PHE A 72 2.82 -3.15 5.02
C PHE A 72 1.45 -3.44 4.42
N GLN A 73 0.48 -2.56 4.66
CA GLN A 73 -0.87 -2.64 4.09
C GLN A 73 -1.19 -1.34 3.37
N PRO A 74 -1.07 -1.31 2.03
CA PRO A 74 -1.50 -0.15 1.25
C PRO A 74 -2.99 0.12 1.48
N ILE A 75 -3.33 1.39 1.60
CA ILE A 75 -4.71 1.87 1.59
C ILE A 75 -4.90 2.91 0.49
N ILE A 76 -6.15 3.05 0.03
CA ILE A 76 -6.61 4.16 -0.78
C ILE A 76 -7.78 4.80 -0.04
N ALA A 77 -7.61 6.03 0.43
CA ALA A 77 -8.68 6.80 1.04
C ALA A 77 -9.65 7.35 -0.02
N ASP A 78 -10.89 7.59 0.40
CA ASP A 78 -11.96 8.15 -0.44
C ASP A 78 -12.30 7.27 -1.66
N TRP A 79 -12.13 5.95 -1.47
CA TRP A 79 -12.48 4.90 -2.42
C TRP A 79 -13.99 4.67 -2.44
N THR A 80 -14.59 4.52 -3.62
CA THR A 80 -16.03 4.22 -3.73
C THR A 80 -16.28 2.77 -4.14
N ALA A 81 -17.49 2.27 -3.92
CA ALA A 81 -17.87 0.92 -4.37
C ALA A 81 -17.90 0.77 -5.91
N ALA A 82 -17.91 1.89 -6.65
CA ALA A 82 -17.89 1.89 -8.11
C ALA A 82 -16.47 1.88 -8.68
N ASP A 83 -15.45 2.25 -7.89
CA ASP A 83 -14.05 2.05 -8.25
C ASP A 83 -13.72 0.55 -8.26
N SER A 84 -12.82 0.12 -9.14
CA SER A 84 -12.47 -1.30 -9.26
C SER A 84 -10.97 -1.54 -9.19
N ILE A 85 -10.58 -2.51 -8.37
CA ILE A 85 -9.20 -3.00 -8.36
C ILE A 85 -8.97 -3.93 -9.55
N ILE A 86 -7.79 -3.86 -10.16
CA ILE A 86 -7.45 -4.75 -11.26
C ILE A 86 -6.92 -6.06 -10.68
N GLY A 87 -7.78 -7.06 -10.78
CA GLY A 87 -7.45 -8.42 -10.40
C GLY A 87 -6.55 -9.14 -11.41
N THR A 88 -5.95 -10.22 -10.97
CA THR A 88 -5.06 -11.09 -11.74
C THR A 88 -5.75 -12.42 -12.01
N PRO A 89 -5.82 -12.87 -13.27
CA PRO A 89 -6.30 -14.20 -13.60
C PRO A 89 -5.56 -15.29 -12.81
N GLY A 90 -6.28 -16.34 -12.41
CA GLY A 90 -5.70 -17.47 -11.66
C GLY A 90 -5.78 -17.36 -10.13
N THR A 91 -6.25 -16.22 -9.61
CA THR A 91 -6.68 -16.12 -8.21
C THR A 91 -8.16 -16.49 -8.08
N PRO A 92 -8.63 -17.02 -6.94
CA PRO A 92 -10.04 -17.34 -6.75
C PRO A 92 -10.95 -16.14 -7.04
N GLY A 93 -11.90 -16.31 -7.96
CA GLY A 93 -12.81 -15.24 -8.39
C GLY A 93 -12.15 -14.12 -9.22
N GLY A 94 -10.86 -14.23 -9.57
CA GLY A 94 -10.14 -13.23 -10.36
C GLY A 94 -9.94 -11.88 -9.64
N ILE A 95 -10.13 -11.82 -8.32
CA ILE A 95 -10.06 -10.58 -7.52
C ILE A 95 -8.70 -10.35 -6.84
N GLY A 96 -7.76 -11.27 -7.00
CA GLY A 96 -6.46 -11.21 -6.34
C GLY A 96 -5.44 -10.38 -7.11
N ILE A 97 -4.40 -9.90 -6.42
CA ILE A 97 -3.34 -9.06 -6.97
C ILE A 97 -2.06 -9.89 -7.08
N GLY A 98 -1.68 -10.20 -8.32
CA GLY A 98 -0.50 -11.00 -8.65
C GLY A 98 -0.69 -12.51 -8.43
N PRO A 99 0.34 -13.29 -8.78
CA PRO A 99 0.34 -14.74 -8.62
C PRO A 99 0.43 -15.15 -7.15
N THR A 100 -0.08 -16.35 -6.86
CA THR A 100 0.17 -17.04 -5.59
C THR A 100 1.53 -17.75 -5.62
N GLY A 101 2.10 -18.01 -4.46
CA GLY A 101 3.34 -18.76 -4.31
C GLY A 101 4.47 -17.97 -3.66
N SER A 102 5.70 -18.38 -3.90
CA SER A 102 6.93 -17.72 -3.45
C SER A 102 7.95 -17.61 -4.58
N ASN A 103 9.17 -17.13 -4.31
CA ASN A 103 10.26 -17.16 -5.27
C ASN A 103 10.65 -18.57 -5.73
N THR A 104 10.27 -19.62 -4.99
CA THR A 104 10.60 -21.03 -5.29
C THR A 104 9.41 -21.84 -5.79
N SER A 105 8.22 -21.25 -5.91
CA SER A 105 7.04 -21.97 -6.38
C SER A 105 7.02 -22.07 -7.91
N THR A 106 6.23 -23.01 -8.42
CA THR A 106 5.91 -23.14 -9.84
C THR A 106 4.39 -23.08 -10.00
N PRO A 107 3.82 -22.01 -10.59
CA PRO A 107 4.48 -20.81 -11.09
C PRO A 107 5.10 -19.95 -9.95
N PRO A 108 6.05 -19.06 -10.27
CA PRO A 108 6.64 -18.16 -9.28
C PRO A 108 5.61 -17.17 -8.72
N GLY A 109 5.72 -16.88 -7.43
CA GLY A 109 4.84 -15.94 -6.71
C GLY A 109 5.19 -14.46 -6.88
N TYR A 110 6.05 -14.12 -7.84
CA TYR A 110 6.42 -12.75 -8.20
C TYR A 110 6.10 -12.48 -9.66
N VAL A 111 6.17 -11.20 -10.03
CA VAL A 111 6.10 -10.72 -11.40
C VAL A 111 7.31 -9.84 -11.76
N GLN A 112 7.50 -9.57 -13.04
CA GLN A 112 8.49 -8.57 -13.49
C GLN A 112 7.91 -7.16 -13.37
N ASP A 113 8.77 -6.15 -13.21
CA ASP A 113 8.34 -4.75 -13.28
C ASP A 113 8.07 -4.33 -14.72
N LEU A 114 6.87 -4.66 -15.20
CA LEU A 114 6.37 -4.34 -16.54
C LEU A 114 5.02 -3.60 -16.43
N PRO A 115 4.62 -2.84 -17.46
CA PRO A 115 3.31 -2.18 -17.48
C PRO A 115 2.16 -3.20 -17.43
N GLY A 116 1.13 -2.92 -16.63
CA GLY A 116 -0.06 -3.78 -16.57
C GLY A 116 0.14 -5.09 -15.80
N VAL A 117 1.29 -5.24 -15.14
CA VAL A 117 1.67 -6.44 -14.40
C VAL A 117 1.74 -6.11 -12.91
N TYR A 118 0.92 -6.83 -12.13
CA TYR A 118 0.66 -6.52 -10.71
C TYR A 118 1.06 -7.66 -9.78
N GLY A 119 1.37 -7.31 -8.53
CA GLY A 119 1.82 -8.21 -7.50
C GLY A 119 3.16 -7.79 -6.92
N ARG A 120 3.82 -8.76 -6.28
CA ARG A 120 5.18 -8.59 -5.74
C ARG A 120 6.18 -8.62 -6.88
N ILE A 121 7.06 -7.63 -6.94
CA ILE A 121 8.05 -7.52 -8.01
C ILE A 121 9.24 -8.43 -7.70
N SER A 122 9.81 -9.11 -8.68
CA SER A 122 11.02 -9.92 -8.48
C SER A 122 12.16 -9.06 -7.89
N PRO A 123 12.92 -9.54 -6.88
CA PRO A 123 12.91 -10.86 -6.23
C PRO A 123 12.09 -10.91 -4.92
N TRP A 124 11.10 -10.05 -4.75
CA TRP A 124 10.48 -9.71 -3.48
C TRP A 124 9.31 -10.62 -3.03
N ALA A 125 9.20 -11.84 -3.57
CA ALA A 125 8.18 -12.82 -3.21
C ALA A 125 8.70 -13.98 -2.34
N GLY A 126 9.59 -13.72 -1.39
CA GLY A 126 10.17 -14.76 -0.53
C GLY A 126 9.12 -15.50 0.33
N ALA A 127 8.09 -14.81 0.80
CA ALA A 127 7.00 -15.43 1.57
C ALA A 127 6.03 -16.18 0.65
N ASN A 128 5.53 -17.34 1.08
CA ASN A 128 4.58 -18.11 0.27
C ASN A 128 3.14 -17.59 0.46
N THR A 129 2.46 -17.30 -0.64
CA THR A 129 1.00 -17.11 -0.69
C THR A 129 0.32 -18.31 -1.35
N THR A 130 -0.95 -18.54 -1.06
CA THR A 130 -1.78 -19.65 -1.52
C THR A 130 -3.10 -19.11 -2.07
N THR A 131 -3.95 -20.00 -2.54
CA THR A 131 -5.34 -19.66 -2.93
C THR A 131 -6.22 -19.22 -1.75
N SER A 132 -5.80 -19.43 -0.50
CA SER A 132 -6.54 -18.98 0.68
C SER A 132 -6.05 -17.67 1.27
N ASN A 133 -4.80 -17.26 0.99
CA ASN A 133 -4.19 -16.04 1.58
C ASN A 133 -3.52 -15.13 0.54
N PHE A 134 -3.95 -15.20 -0.72
CA PHE A 134 -3.55 -14.28 -1.79
C PHE A 134 -3.88 -12.82 -1.45
N TYR A 135 -3.20 -11.86 -2.07
CA TYR A 135 -3.50 -10.44 -1.82
C TYR A 135 -4.73 -9.99 -2.59
N ARG A 136 -5.59 -9.17 -1.98
CA ARG A 136 -6.76 -8.59 -2.63
C ARG A 136 -7.10 -7.24 -2.01
N GLY A 137 -7.97 -6.51 -2.70
CA GLY A 137 -8.67 -5.36 -2.14
C GLY A 137 -9.72 -5.80 -1.10
N HIS A 138 -9.78 -5.07 0.00
CA HIS A 138 -10.81 -5.14 1.02
C HIS A 138 -11.44 -3.76 1.16
N PHE A 139 -12.75 -3.68 0.97
CA PHE A 139 -13.49 -2.43 1.16
C PHE A 139 -13.86 -2.29 2.64
N HIS A 140 -13.59 -1.12 3.21
CA HIS A 140 -13.89 -0.81 4.59
C HIS A 140 -14.42 0.60 4.74
N GLU A 141 -15.38 0.78 5.64
CA GLU A 141 -15.64 2.07 6.26
C GLU A 141 -14.66 2.25 7.43
N ASN A 142 -14.17 3.47 7.66
CA ASN A 142 -13.24 3.72 8.75
C ASN A 142 -13.83 3.22 10.08
N PRO A 143 -13.17 2.29 10.79
CA PRO A 143 -13.66 1.88 12.11
C PRO A 143 -13.59 3.01 13.14
N ASN A 144 -12.82 4.08 12.89
CA ASN A 144 -12.77 5.27 13.75
C ASN A 144 -13.94 6.24 13.51
N GLY A 145 -14.96 5.85 12.72
CA GLY A 145 -16.21 6.60 12.59
C GLY A 145 -16.12 7.88 11.76
N THR A 146 -15.04 8.10 11.01
CA THR A 146 -14.89 9.31 10.17
C THR A 146 -15.83 9.34 8.95
N GLY A 147 -16.59 8.28 8.69
CA GLY A 147 -17.43 8.14 7.50
C GLY A 147 -16.67 7.96 6.18
N ARG A 148 -15.34 8.14 6.16
CA ARG A 148 -14.49 7.86 5.00
C ARG A 148 -14.44 6.37 4.68
N THR A 149 -14.47 6.08 3.40
CA THR A 149 -14.34 4.75 2.81
C THR A 149 -12.93 4.51 2.33
N TYR A 150 -12.46 3.26 2.46
CA TYR A 150 -11.11 2.86 2.12
C TYR A 150 -11.10 1.57 1.32
N LEU A 151 -10.23 1.51 0.33
CA LEU A 151 -9.70 0.24 -0.14
C LEU A 151 -8.44 -0.08 0.64
N ARG A 152 -8.33 -1.29 1.15
CA ARG A 152 -7.10 -1.81 1.77
C ARG A 152 -6.60 -3.02 1.01
N ILE A 153 -5.31 -3.09 0.74
CA ILE A 153 -4.67 -4.27 0.17
C ILE A 153 -4.03 -5.10 1.29
N ALA A 154 -4.52 -6.31 1.45
CA ALA A 154 -4.07 -7.27 2.45
C ALA A 154 -4.28 -8.70 1.94
N ARG A 155 -3.81 -9.71 2.67
CA ARG A 155 -4.12 -11.12 2.36
C ARG A 155 -5.62 -11.39 2.48
N ALA A 156 -6.12 -12.36 1.72
CA ALA A 156 -7.54 -12.67 1.61
C ALA A 156 -8.15 -13.25 2.90
N ASP A 157 -7.33 -13.87 3.75
CA ASP A 157 -7.70 -14.43 5.06
C ASP A 157 -7.79 -13.38 6.17
N VAL A 158 -7.49 -12.11 5.87
CA VAL A 158 -7.54 -11.00 6.81
C VAL A 158 -8.91 -10.34 6.75
N THR A 159 -9.68 -10.44 7.84
CA THR A 159 -11.05 -9.91 7.88
C THR A 159 -11.18 -8.64 8.72
N ASN A 160 -10.32 -8.43 9.72
CA ASN A 160 -10.38 -7.25 10.58
C ASN A 160 -9.64 -6.06 9.97
N TRP A 161 -10.00 -4.83 10.34
CA TRP A 161 -9.22 -3.62 10.03
C TRP A 161 -7.84 -3.64 10.70
N ILE A 162 -6.93 -2.78 10.23
CA ILE A 162 -5.56 -2.69 10.74
C ILE A 162 -5.59 -2.26 12.20
N GLY A 163 -4.86 -2.99 13.05
CA GLY A 163 -4.84 -2.72 14.50
C GLY A 163 -6.12 -3.15 15.25
N ILE A 164 -7.07 -3.82 14.58
CA ILE A 164 -8.27 -4.38 15.23
C ILE A 164 -8.16 -5.90 15.27
N GLY A 165 -8.40 -6.50 16.44
CA GLY A 165 -8.42 -7.96 16.61
C GLY A 165 -7.69 -8.42 17.86
N ALA A 166 -7.57 -9.75 18.02
CA ALA A 166 -6.79 -10.33 19.12
C ALA A 166 -5.29 -10.04 18.89
N SER A 167 -4.56 -9.63 19.93
CA SER A 167 -3.10 -9.43 19.85
C SER A 167 -2.28 -10.70 20.11
N SER A 168 -2.94 -11.79 20.52
CA SER A 168 -2.31 -13.09 20.83
C SER A 168 -3.19 -14.28 20.44
N GLY A 169 -2.60 -15.46 20.32
CA GLY A 169 -3.29 -16.71 19.98
C GLY A 169 -3.55 -16.87 18.47
N SER A 170 -4.28 -17.94 18.09
CA SER A 170 -4.56 -18.26 16.68
C SER A 170 -5.37 -17.17 15.96
N GLY A 171 -6.17 -16.38 16.69
CA GLY A 171 -6.89 -15.23 16.17
C GLY A 171 -6.03 -13.99 15.89
N ALA A 172 -4.77 -13.95 16.38
CA ALA A 172 -3.87 -12.82 16.19
C ALA A 172 -3.22 -12.75 14.81
N ALA A 173 -3.39 -13.79 14.00
CA ALA A 173 -3.12 -13.73 12.56
C ALA A 173 -4.00 -12.65 11.86
N ASN A 174 -5.08 -12.22 12.52
CA ASN A 174 -6.09 -11.32 11.98
C ASN A 174 -5.85 -9.85 12.36
N ASN A 175 -4.67 -9.35 11.97
CA ASN A 175 -4.38 -7.95 11.72
C ASN A 175 -3.95 -7.01 12.86
N THR A 176 -3.76 -7.52 14.08
CA THR A 176 -3.25 -6.71 15.20
C THR A 176 -1.73 -6.48 15.13
N SER A 177 -0.99 -7.47 14.60
CA SER A 177 0.46 -7.36 14.31
C SER A 177 0.75 -6.93 12.86
N GLY A 178 -0.33 -6.72 12.09
CA GLY A 178 -0.41 -6.59 10.63
C GLY A 178 0.41 -7.60 9.82
N ALA A 179 0.63 -8.79 10.36
CA ALA A 179 1.10 -9.96 9.62
C ALA A 179 0.19 -10.33 8.42
N GLY A 180 -1.03 -9.76 8.40
CA GLY A 180 -1.96 -9.83 7.27
C GLY A 180 -1.58 -8.96 6.06
N GLY A 181 -0.53 -8.16 6.15
CA GLY A 181 -0.13 -7.24 5.07
C GLY A 181 0.51 -7.91 3.86
N VAL A 182 0.84 -7.05 2.89
CA VAL A 182 1.70 -7.41 1.76
C VAL A 182 3.09 -7.71 2.32
N THR A 183 3.45 -8.99 2.31
CA THR A 183 4.76 -9.44 2.75
C THR A 183 5.73 -9.41 1.59
N ILE A 184 6.67 -8.48 1.67
CA ILE A 184 7.82 -8.34 0.79
C ILE A 184 9.02 -8.94 1.49
N ALA A 185 9.65 -9.91 0.84
CA ALA A 185 10.88 -10.49 1.34
C ALA A 185 11.71 -11.00 0.17
N GLN A 186 13.03 -10.92 0.28
CA GLN A 186 13.91 -11.75 -0.53
C GLN A 186 14.45 -12.89 0.32
N GLY A 187 14.71 -14.04 -0.31
CA GLY A 187 15.27 -15.21 0.39
C GLY A 187 16.64 -14.90 1.01
N THR A 188 17.07 -15.77 1.93
CA THR A 188 18.34 -15.64 2.66
C THR A 188 19.53 -15.40 1.73
N LEU A 189 20.49 -14.62 2.20
CA LEU A 189 21.76 -14.41 1.53
C LEU A 189 22.77 -15.50 1.97
N GLY A 190 23.60 -16.02 1.05
CA GLY A 190 24.74 -16.89 1.39
C GLY A 190 24.74 -18.31 0.81
N ALA A 191 25.65 -19.13 1.36
CA ALA A 191 25.90 -20.50 0.93
C ALA A 191 24.65 -21.39 1.10
N GLY A 192 24.26 -22.10 0.04
CA GLY A 192 23.06 -22.95 0.03
C GLY A 192 21.83 -22.28 -0.59
N ARG A 193 21.94 -21.03 -1.07
CA ARG A 193 20.90 -20.40 -1.87
C ARG A 193 20.64 -21.19 -3.17
N PRO A 194 19.42 -21.67 -3.42
CA PRO A 194 19.10 -22.35 -4.67
C PRO A 194 19.39 -21.49 -5.90
N THR A 195 20.01 -22.09 -6.93
CA THR A 195 20.40 -21.40 -8.17
C THR A 195 19.20 -20.97 -9.01
N ASN A 196 18.02 -21.54 -8.77
CA ASN A 196 16.77 -21.18 -9.43
C ASN A 196 16.08 -19.94 -8.83
N LEU A 197 16.64 -19.32 -7.79
CA LEU A 197 16.10 -18.09 -7.22
C LEU A 197 16.46 -16.87 -8.07
N PRO A 198 15.53 -15.91 -8.28
CA PRO A 198 15.81 -14.68 -9.02
C PRO A 198 16.97 -13.92 -8.38
N PRO A 199 17.88 -13.27 -9.13
CA PRO A 199 19.03 -12.58 -8.55
C PRO A 199 18.66 -11.66 -7.38
N GLN A 200 19.51 -11.63 -6.36
CA GLN A 200 19.32 -10.71 -5.23
C GLN A 200 19.40 -9.26 -5.71
N ASN A 201 18.65 -8.40 -5.03
CA ASN A 201 18.77 -6.95 -5.21
C ASN A 201 19.34 -6.35 -3.93
N ASN A 202 20.59 -5.92 -4.01
CA ASN A 202 21.34 -5.29 -2.91
C ASN A 202 21.38 -3.77 -3.05
N SER A 203 20.60 -3.20 -3.98
CA SER A 203 20.39 -1.75 -3.99
C SER A 203 19.75 -1.34 -2.66
N LEU A 204 20.15 -0.18 -2.19
CA LEU A 204 19.60 0.42 -0.97
C LEU A 204 18.56 1.49 -1.30
N SER A 205 18.31 1.77 -2.58
CA SER A 205 17.43 2.86 -2.98
C SER A 205 16.54 2.46 -4.14
N ASN A 206 15.37 3.09 -4.20
CA ASN A 206 14.40 2.97 -5.28
C ASN A 206 14.02 1.50 -5.60
N LEU A 207 13.89 0.69 -4.55
CA LEU A 207 13.49 -0.72 -4.67
C LEU A 207 11.99 -0.80 -4.92
N ILE A 208 11.59 -1.15 -6.14
CA ILE A 208 10.17 -1.39 -6.43
C ILE A 208 9.80 -2.77 -5.92
N VAL A 209 8.94 -2.84 -4.91
CA VAL A 209 8.65 -4.10 -4.20
C VAL A 209 7.26 -4.65 -4.49
N PHE A 210 6.30 -3.79 -4.81
CA PHE A 210 4.92 -4.17 -5.05
C PHE A 210 4.26 -3.22 -6.05
N LYS A 211 3.40 -3.76 -6.92
CA LYS A 211 2.56 -3.00 -7.86
C LYS A 211 1.12 -3.48 -7.81
N PHE A 212 0.20 -2.55 -7.98
CA PHE A 212 -1.21 -2.84 -8.21
C PHE A 212 -1.82 -1.77 -9.11
N GLY A 213 -2.98 -2.07 -9.70
CA GLY A 213 -3.70 -1.13 -10.54
C GLY A 213 -5.17 -1.05 -10.13
N PHE A 214 -5.81 0.04 -10.50
CA PHE A 214 -7.24 0.23 -10.36
C PHE A 214 -7.81 1.08 -11.49
N VAL A 215 -9.13 1.00 -11.68
CA VAL A 215 -9.89 1.84 -12.59
C VAL A 215 -10.81 2.72 -11.76
N ILE A 216 -10.76 4.02 -12.01
CA ILE A 216 -11.64 5.01 -11.39
C ILE A 216 -13.03 4.86 -12.00
N ASP A 217 -14.07 4.91 -11.18
CA ASP A 217 -15.47 4.94 -11.63
C ASP A 217 -15.66 5.95 -12.80
N PRO A 218 -16.19 5.53 -13.97
CA PRO A 218 -16.43 6.43 -15.10
C PRO A 218 -17.42 7.56 -14.79
N ASP A 219 -18.30 7.39 -13.80
CA ASP A 219 -19.29 8.39 -13.37
C ASP A 219 -18.83 9.19 -12.15
N SER A 220 -17.56 9.01 -11.76
CA SER A 220 -16.94 9.70 -10.65
C SER A 220 -17.02 11.24 -10.77
N GLY A 221 -17.45 11.90 -9.69
CA GLY A 221 -17.24 13.33 -9.50
C GLY A 221 -15.80 13.68 -9.10
N PRO A 222 -15.47 14.98 -8.97
CA PRO A 222 -14.16 15.41 -8.49
C PRO A 222 -13.89 14.95 -7.05
N ARG A 223 -12.75 14.29 -6.83
CA ARG A 223 -12.24 13.92 -5.50
C ARG A 223 -10.75 13.63 -5.55
N ASP A 224 -10.13 13.57 -4.39
CA ASP A 224 -8.74 13.14 -4.24
C ASP A 224 -8.70 11.73 -3.65
N LEU A 225 -7.94 10.84 -4.29
CA LEU A 225 -7.58 9.55 -3.69
C LEU A 225 -6.20 9.67 -3.05
N THR A 226 -6.08 9.30 -1.78
CA THR A 226 -4.80 9.26 -1.07
C THR A 226 -4.33 7.82 -0.92
N ILE A 227 -3.17 7.51 -1.50
CA ILE A 227 -2.52 6.20 -1.42
C ILE A 227 -1.45 6.27 -0.32
N ALA A 228 -1.59 5.42 0.69
CA ALA A 228 -0.72 5.43 1.86
C ALA A 228 -0.42 4.01 2.39
N ALA A 229 0.59 3.89 3.24
CA ALA A 229 0.79 2.74 4.11
C ALA A 229 0.84 3.25 5.56
N PRO A 230 -0.27 3.17 6.31
CA PRO A 230 -0.34 3.77 7.63
C PRO A 230 0.72 3.20 8.57
N ILE A 231 1.42 4.11 9.26
CA ILE A 231 2.53 3.78 10.17
C ILE A 231 2.04 3.87 11.61
N GLY A 232 2.40 2.85 12.40
CA GLY A 232 2.17 2.80 13.84
C GLY A 232 0.97 1.94 14.24
N PRO A 233 0.84 1.66 15.57
CA PRO A 233 -0.45 1.29 16.09
C PRO A 233 -1.34 2.52 15.84
N TYR A 234 -2.31 2.41 14.93
CA TYR A 234 -3.40 3.40 14.87
C TYR A 234 -3.82 3.72 16.29
N ASP A 235 -4.07 5.00 16.61
CA ASP A 235 -4.56 5.51 17.90
C ASP A 235 -5.75 4.72 18.42
N ASN A 236 -5.49 3.52 18.91
CA ASN A 236 -6.42 2.65 19.57
C ASN A 236 -5.98 2.63 21.02
N PRO A 237 -6.45 3.59 21.83
CA PRO A 237 -6.10 3.67 23.25
C PRO A 237 -6.56 2.43 24.05
N VAL A 238 -7.34 1.53 23.44
CA VAL A 238 -7.83 0.29 24.06
C VAL A 238 -6.77 -0.82 24.01
N ILE A 239 -5.86 -0.78 23.04
CA ILE A 239 -4.88 -1.85 22.83
C ILE A 239 -3.52 -1.22 23.17
N GLY A 240 -2.98 -1.53 24.36
CA GLY A 240 -1.84 -0.85 24.99
C GLY A 240 -0.55 -0.79 24.15
N PRO A 241 0.62 -0.42 24.72
CA PRO A 241 1.86 -0.27 23.95
C PRO A 241 2.30 -1.61 23.32
N HIS A 242 1.81 -1.92 22.13
CA HIS A 242 2.20 -3.11 21.39
C HIS A 242 3.58 -2.89 20.79
N THR A 243 4.43 -3.91 20.95
CA THR A 243 5.79 -3.99 20.44
C THR A 243 5.89 -4.17 18.93
N PHE A 244 4.77 -4.28 18.22
CA PHE A 244 4.74 -4.42 16.76
C PHE A 244 4.49 -3.07 16.11
N ARG A 245 5.58 -2.44 15.67
CA ARG A 245 5.56 -1.25 14.83
C ARG A 245 5.41 -1.71 13.38
N GLN A 246 4.34 -1.28 12.74
CA GLN A 246 4.14 -1.46 11.32
C GLN A 246 4.40 -0.15 10.59
N PRO A 247 4.98 -0.16 9.38
CA PRO A 247 5.55 -1.33 8.68
C PRO A 247 6.73 -2.00 9.43
N ASP A 248 6.85 -3.34 9.36
CA ASP A 248 7.99 -4.09 9.94
C ASP A 248 9.08 -4.23 8.87
N THR A 249 10.10 -3.38 8.93
CA THR A 249 11.25 -3.39 8.00
C THR A 249 12.48 -4.03 8.61
N ARG A 250 13.15 -4.83 7.78
CA ARG A 250 14.37 -5.55 8.15
C ARG A 250 15.38 -5.49 7.00
N TRP A 251 16.61 -5.10 7.31
CA TRP A 251 17.72 -5.01 6.38
C TRP A 251 18.79 -6.05 6.72
N TYR A 252 19.40 -6.63 5.70
CA TYR A 252 20.62 -7.42 5.88
C TYR A 252 21.77 -6.48 6.20
N ASN A 253 22.67 -6.87 7.09
CA ASN A 253 23.92 -6.18 7.43
C ASN A 253 25.13 -6.79 6.70
N ALA A 254 24.99 -8.01 6.19
CA ALA A 254 26.05 -8.76 5.53
C ALA A 254 25.48 -9.70 4.45
N PRO A 255 26.28 -10.05 3.42
CA PRO A 255 25.88 -10.89 2.28
C PRO A 255 25.57 -12.36 2.62
N ASP A 256 25.83 -12.82 3.82
CA ASP A 256 25.62 -14.20 4.29
C ASP A 256 24.73 -14.25 5.54
N GLN A 257 24.10 -13.13 5.88
CA GLN A 257 23.30 -13.02 7.09
C GLN A 257 21.98 -13.79 6.98
N THR A 258 21.61 -14.47 8.06
CA THR A 258 20.32 -15.16 8.22
C THR A 258 19.27 -14.26 8.89
N ALA A 259 17.99 -14.60 8.71
CA ALA A 259 16.86 -13.80 9.19
C ALA A 259 16.86 -13.40 10.70
N PRO A 260 17.39 -14.21 11.64
CA PRO A 260 17.40 -13.85 13.07
C PRO A 260 18.27 -12.63 13.45
N GLY A 261 19.11 -12.10 12.56
CA GLY A 261 20.02 -10.99 12.86
C GLY A 261 19.73 -9.67 12.14
N LEU A 262 18.64 -9.59 11.36
CA LEU A 262 18.39 -8.45 10.49
C LEU A 262 18.26 -7.14 11.28
N HIS A 263 18.82 -6.08 10.71
CA HIS A 263 18.71 -4.71 11.23
C HIS A 263 17.29 -4.20 11.06
N ARG A 264 16.62 -3.92 12.17
CA ARG A 264 15.25 -3.42 12.19
C ARG A 264 15.26 -1.91 12.24
N THR A 265 14.33 -1.31 11.52
CA THR A 265 14.23 0.14 11.41
C THR A 265 12.76 0.57 11.44
N ASP A 266 12.50 1.80 11.89
CA ASP A 266 11.20 2.42 11.69
C ASP A 266 11.09 2.95 10.25
N VAL A 267 9.86 3.09 9.76
CA VAL A 267 9.55 3.49 8.38
C VAL A 267 8.95 4.89 8.33
N LEU A 268 9.43 5.70 7.39
CA LEU A 268 8.79 6.92 6.90
C LEU A 268 7.94 6.57 5.67
N SER A 269 6.63 6.73 5.77
CA SER A 269 5.69 6.52 4.66
C SER A 269 5.47 7.84 3.96
N LEU A 270 5.70 7.85 2.66
CA LEU A 270 5.40 8.98 1.78
C LEU A 270 4.25 8.59 0.87
N ASP A 271 3.15 9.32 1.01
CA ASP A 271 1.91 9.04 0.32
C ASP A 271 1.96 9.52 -1.14
N ALA A 272 1.08 8.98 -1.97
CA ALA A 272 0.80 9.48 -3.30
C ALA A 272 -0.66 9.94 -3.42
N MET A 273 -0.91 10.91 -4.30
CA MET A 273 -2.24 11.45 -4.53
C MET A 273 -2.69 11.29 -5.98
N VAL A 274 -3.97 10.99 -6.17
CA VAL A 274 -4.63 11.03 -7.48
C VAL A 274 -5.78 12.02 -7.42
N HIS A 275 -5.66 13.10 -8.18
CA HIS A 275 -6.67 14.14 -8.30
C HIS A 275 -7.61 13.80 -9.45
N ILE A 276 -8.86 13.48 -9.13
CA ILE A 276 -9.87 13.17 -10.14
C ILE A 276 -10.54 14.47 -10.56
N ALA A 277 -10.35 14.86 -11.82
CA ALA A 277 -10.99 16.04 -12.40
C ALA A 277 -12.40 15.71 -12.93
N PRO A 278 -13.31 16.69 -13.06
CA PRO A 278 -14.63 16.44 -13.65
C PRO A 278 -14.53 16.01 -15.12
N THR A 279 -15.42 15.12 -15.56
CA THR A 279 -15.46 14.71 -16.97
C THR A 279 -15.82 15.91 -17.87
N PRO A 280 -15.13 16.07 -19.03
CA PRO A 280 -15.38 17.18 -19.96
C PRO A 280 -16.85 17.41 -20.41
N PRO A 281 -17.73 16.39 -20.54
CA PRO A 281 -19.13 16.61 -20.90
C PRO A 281 -19.87 17.49 -19.87
N ALA A 282 -19.51 17.44 -18.59
CA ALA A 282 -20.09 18.31 -17.57
C ALA A 282 -19.71 19.80 -17.79
N LEU A 283 -18.50 20.05 -18.32
CA LEU A 283 -18.04 21.39 -18.69
C LEU A 283 -18.67 21.86 -20.02
N ALA A 284 -18.85 20.95 -20.99
CA ALA A 284 -19.50 21.28 -22.25
C ALA A 284 -21.00 21.59 -22.07
N ALA A 285 -21.71 20.83 -21.23
CA ALA A 285 -23.13 21.07 -20.93
C ALA A 285 -23.35 22.42 -20.23
N SER A 286 -22.47 22.79 -19.29
CA SER A 286 -22.54 24.09 -18.62
C SER A 286 -22.24 25.26 -19.57
N LEU A 287 -21.28 25.11 -20.48
CA LEU A 287 -21.02 26.11 -21.54
C LEU A 287 -22.23 26.27 -22.49
N VAL A 288 -22.87 25.18 -22.91
CA VAL A 288 -24.08 25.25 -23.76
C VAL A 288 -25.22 25.95 -23.03
N CYS A 289 -25.42 25.69 -21.73
CA CYS A 289 -26.43 26.39 -20.92
C CYS A 289 -26.15 27.90 -20.83
N ILE A 290 -24.89 28.33 -20.69
CA ILE A 290 -24.52 29.76 -20.68
C ILE A 290 -24.78 30.41 -22.04
N VAL A 291 -24.43 29.73 -23.14
CA VAL A 291 -24.69 30.24 -24.50
C VAL A 291 -26.19 30.35 -24.80
N LEU A 292 -27.00 29.39 -24.34
CA LEU A 292 -28.46 29.43 -24.49
C LEU A 292 -29.11 30.51 -23.61
N ALA A 293 -28.63 30.68 -22.37
CA ALA A 293 -29.11 31.73 -21.46
C ALA A 293 -28.78 33.14 -21.98
N THR A 294 -27.58 33.34 -22.53
CA THR A 294 -27.18 34.64 -23.11
C THR A 294 -27.94 34.96 -24.41
N ARG A 295 -28.26 33.96 -25.24
CA ARG A 295 -29.07 34.15 -26.46
C ARG A 295 -30.52 34.59 -26.19
N ARG A 296 -31.12 34.19 -25.06
CA ARG A 296 -32.50 34.57 -24.71
C ARG A 296 -32.66 36.03 -24.26
N SER A 297 -31.57 36.73 -23.93
CA SER A 297 -31.62 38.11 -23.43
C SER A 297 -31.70 39.20 -24.51
N ARG A 298 -31.66 38.83 -25.81
CA ARG A 298 -31.69 39.79 -26.95
C ARG A 298 -33.00 39.76 -27.75
N VAL A 299 -34.15 39.54 -27.10
CA VAL A 299 -35.44 39.89 -27.72
C VAL A 299 -35.76 41.33 -27.34
N ARG A 300 -35.33 42.27 -28.19
CA ARG A 300 -35.69 43.68 -28.09
C ARG A 300 -37.16 43.80 -28.49
N VAL A 301 -38.00 44.15 -27.51
CA VAL A 301 -39.39 44.52 -27.77
C VAL A 301 -39.35 45.96 -28.27
N ASP A 302 -39.35 46.13 -29.59
CA ASP A 302 -39.64 47.43 -30.18
C ASP A 302 -41.16 47.61 -30.11
N ALA A 303 -41.58 48.54 -29.25
CA ALA A 303 -42.97 48.95 -29.08
C ALA A 303 -43.36 49.98 -30.17
N PRO A 304 -44.62 50.00 -30.61
CA PRO A 304 -45.12 50.85 -31.69
C PRO A 304 -45.17 52.34 -31.35
#